data_AF-A0A7J4KN73-F1
#
_entry.id   AF-A0A7J4KN73-F1
#
_cell.length_a   1.000
_cell.length_b   1.000
_cell.length_c   1.000
_cell.angle_alpha   90.00
_cell.angle_beta   90.00
_cell.angle_gamma   90.00
#
_symmetry.space_group_name_H-M   'P 1'
#
loop_
_entity.id
_entity.type
_entity.pdbx_description
1 polymer ?
#
loop_
_entity_poly.entity_id
_entity_poly.type
_entity_poly.pdbx_seq_one_letter_code
_entity_poly.pdbx_strand_id
1 'polypeptide(L)'
;MIITHNVKEKISKDVNKDNISLFLMSKRGNYFSLSADPSKNISNFNGWFNFLGNEKYSLYKSIENIYHDDGKNMLIPREISNDFIYFDRIYENFVERFTLVKNGLIYDILKKKDLTHINIDLDLRDIFDFNDQGRIYNIYKEKIILKGKRSQEDILIIEYTKYSDNALNNVQGKHFMIIYGLEDFYEIVNKWQKKDYDYDRSRGSRSEFYVYNALKIASKNESRIIFTFSDNKESAKEKLIDIVHNMKLIQEVHANYIDNTLSQKLELQEITGKDSAMAYVNSIHALDGINVSINVDHKKLAGLWAGLPWFFQFWARDELISLKALMLEKKFEIAKLILFRHINELMPDGRISNLYPSTQLGSADAIGWLYRRVYDIIILLEESSDLSKHINLHELKYLRERLQFSIKQMMNNYYTNELIINKPLETWMDTFSDNDYREGFRIEIQALFLGMLRLMNMLNNMLANKFVKKDNKLVSITKSEFDYRKLEREFARVVRERFVVKIINGKESVIMNDG
;
A
#
# COMPACT_ATOMS: atom_id res chain seq x y z
N MET A 1 -22.35 -17.09 -1.41
CA MET A 1 -22.34 -15.96 -2.38
C MET A 1 -21.27 -16.28 -3.40
N ILE A 2 -21.53 -16.09 -4.69
CA ILE A 2 -20.52 -16.41 -5.71
C ILE A 2 -19.52 -15.24 -5.81
N ILE A 3 -18.23 -15.54 -5.68
CA ILE A 3 -17.17 -14.63 -6.12
C ILE A 3 -16.59 -15.15 -7.42
N THR A 4 -16.49 -14.27 -8.40
CA THR A 4 -15.85 -14.52 -9.68
C THR A 4 -14.65 -13.59 -9.86
N HIS A 5 -13.49 -14.14 -10.18
CA HIS A 5 -12.35 -13.37 -10.69
C HIS A 5 -12.31 -13.47 -12.22
N ASN A 6 -12.27 -12.32 -12.89
CA ASN A 6 -12.23 -12.23 -14.34
C ASN A 6 -10.93 -11.57 -14.81
N VAL A 7 -10.21 -12.28 -15.67
CA VAL A 7 -9.21 -11.67 -16.56
C VAL A 7 -9.60 -12.09 -17.99
N LYS A 8 -8.83 -12.97 -18.63
CA LYS A 8 -9.24 -13.69 -19.85
C LYS A 8 -10.06 -14.94 -19.55
N GLU A 9 -9.86 -15.51 -18.37
CA GLU A 9 -10.62 -16.64 -17.86
C GLU A 9 -11.41 -16.24 -16.62
N LYS A 10 -12.44 -17.03 -16.34
CA LYS A 10 -13.24 -16.92 -15.11
C LYS A 10 -12.85 -18.01 -14.13
N ILE A 11 -12.70 -17.63 -12.87
CA ILE A 11 -12.67 -18.54 -11.72
C ILE A 11 -13.76 -18.10 -10.77
N SER A 12 -14.71 -18.99 -10.51
CA SER A 12 -15.82 -18.73 -9.60
C SER A 12 -15.79 -19.70 -8.44
N LYS A 13 -16.10 -19.21 -7.24
CA LYS A 13 -16.23 -20.04 -6.05
C LYS A 13 -17.40 -19.55 -5.21
N ASP A 14 -18.17 -20.49 -4.66
CA ASP A 14 -19.13 -20.16 -3.61
C ASP A 14 -18.39 -20.02 -2.29
N VAL A 15 -18.63 -18.90 -1.62
CA VAL A 15 -17.97 -18.52 -0.38
C VAL A 15 -18.99 -18.04 0.65
N ASN A 16 -18.66 -18.24 1.92
CA ASN A 16 -19.44 -17.65 3.00
C ASN A 16 -19.35 -16.12 2.88
N LYS A 17 -20.50 -15.45 2.78
CA LYS A 17 -20.60 -14.00 2.67
C LYS A 17 -20.09 -13.25 3.90
N ASP A 18 -19.94 -13.93 5.03
CA ASP A 18 -19.44 -13.34 6.26
C ASP A 18 -18.00 -12.84 6.09
N ASN A 19 -17.76 -11.57 6.41
CA ASN A 19 -16.45 -10.90 6.38
C ASN A 19 -15.78 -10.77 5.00
N ILE A 20 -16.53 -10.87 3.90
CA ILE A 20 -15.98 -10.59 2.57
C ILE A 20 -16.07 -9.10 2.27
N SER A 21 -14.94 -8.49 1.94
CA SER A 21 -14.87 -7.11 1.46
C SER A 21 -14.32 -7.04 0.04
N LEU A 22 -14.90 -6.13 -0.72
CA LEU A 22 -14.42 -5.65 -2.00
C LEU A 22 -13.25 -4.71 -1.73
N PHE A 23 -12.24 -4.66 -2.59
CA PHE A 23 -11.07 -3.82 -2.35
C PHE A 23 -10.49 -3.30 -3.67
N LEU A 24 -10.41 -1.98 -3.82
CA LEU A 24 -9.78 -1.27 -4.93
C LEU A 24 -8.75 -0.28 -4.39
N MET A 25 -7.71 -0.04 -5.19
CA MET A 25 -6.59 0.79 -4.80
C MET A 25 -6.20 1.75 -5.93
N SER A 26 -5.63 2.88 -5.56
CA SER A 26 -5.01 3.81 -6.51
C SER A 26 -3.54 4.03 -6.16
N LYS A 27 -2.72 4.28 -7.19
CA LYS A 27 -1.28 4.60 -7.02
C LYS A 27 -1.02 5.93 -6.28
N ARG A 28 -2.07 6.65 -5.87
CA ARG A 28 -1.98 7.83 -4.99
C ARG A 28 -2.23 7.50 -3.52
N GLY A 29 -2.39 6.22 -3.18
CA GLY A 29 -2.68 5.79 -1.81
C GLY A 29 -4.16 5.86 -1.44
N ASN A 30 -5.06 6.13 -2.38
CA ASN A 30 -6.49 5.99 -2.08
C ASN A 30 -6.86 4.51 -2.11
N TYR A 31 -7.79 4.11 -1.26
CA TYR A 31 -8.41 2.78 -1.37
C TYR A 31 -9.92 2.87 -1.19
N PHE A 32 -10.62 1.92 -1.76
CA PHE A 32 -12.06 1.78 -1.62
C PHE A 32 -12.38 0.35 -1.26
N SER A 33 -13.09 0.16 -0.16
CA SER A 33 -13.50 -1.15 0.29
C SER A 33 -14.92 -1.13 0.80
N LEU A 34 -15.76 -2.06 0.38
CA LEU A 34 -17.10 -2.23 0.93
C LEU A 34 -17.35 -3.69 1.21
N SER A 35 -18.23 -3.98 2.17
CA SER A 35 -18.73 -5.34 2.39
C SER A 35 -19.37 -5.89 1.10
N ALA A 36 -19.17 -7.18 0.81
CA ALA A 36 -19.84 -7.84 -0.30
C ALA A 36 -21.36 -7.92 -0.08
N ASP A 37 -21.79 -8.11 1.18
CA ASP A 37 -23.18 -7.94 1.62
C ASP A 37 -23.33 -6.53 2.22
N PRO A 38 -23.96 -5.56 1.53
CA PRO A 38 -24.01 -4.17 1.99
C PRO A 38 -24.74 -4.01 3.33
N SER A 39 -25.52 -5.01 3.77
CA SER A 39 -26.23 -5.02 5.05
C SER A 39 -25.34 -5.35 6.24
N LYS A 40 -24.10 -5.80 5.98
CA LYS A 40 -23.10 -6.14 6.97
C LYS A 40 -22.08 -5.02 7.10
N ASN A 41 -21.92 -4.51 8.31
CA ASN A 41 -20.81 -3.62 8.68
C ASN A 41 -19.66 -4.49 9.17
N ILE A 42 -18.70 -4.81 8.29
CA ILE A 42 -17.58 -5.68 8.66
C ILE A 42 -16.63 -4.90 9.56
N SER A 43 -16.01 -3.84 9.04
CA SER A 43 -15.06 -3.03 9.79
C SER A 43 -15.26 -1.53 9.55
N ASN A 44 -14.92 -0.71 10.55
CA ASN A 44 -14.90 0.74 10.42
C ASN A 44 -13.81 1.24 9.44
N PHE A 45 -12.93 0.34 8.98
CA PHE A 45 -11.97 0.56 7.91
C PHE A 45 -12.50 0.20 6.51
N ASN A 46 -13.74 -0.26 6.39
CA ASN A 46 -14.45 -0.23 5.11
C ASN A 46 -14.90 1.20 4.81
N GLY A 47 -14.92 1.54 3.53
CA GLY A 47 -15.30 2.84 3.00
C GLY A 47 -14.42 3.27 1.85
N TRP A 48 -14.58 4.51 1.41
CA TRP A 48 -13.65 5.19 0.53
C TRP A 48 -12.68 6.04 1.34
N PHE A 49 -11.39 5.76 1.21
CA PHE A 49 -10.32 6.48 1.88
C PHE A 49 -9.44 7.20 0.87
N ASN A 50 -9.10 8.44 1.20
CA ASN A 50 -8.34 9.35 0.37
C ASN A 50 -7.07 9.78 1.10
N PHE A 51 -5.92 9.64 0.46
CA PHE A 51 -4.67 10.12 1.02
C PHE A 51 -4.59 11.65 0.87
N LEU A 52 -4.51 12.36 2.00
CA LEU A 52 -4.45 13.82 2.06
C LEU A 52 -3.04 14.29 2.42
N GLY A 53 -2.10 14.04 1.52
CA GLY A 53 -0.67 14.21 1.78
C GLY A 53 -0.12 15.64 1.75
N ASN A 54 -0.88 16.64 1.30
CA ASN A 54 -0.31 17.98 1.09
C ASN A 54 0.22 18.63 2.39
N GLU A 55 -0.36 18.31 3.54
CA GLU A 55 0.04 18.86 4.85
C GLU A 55 0.27 17.79 5.94
N LYS A 56 -0.22 16.55 5.75
CA LYS A 56 -0.09 15.49 6.76
C LYS A 56 -0.04 14.11 6.09
N TYR A 57 0.77 13.21 6.64
CA TYR A 57 0.73 11.79 6.27
C TYR A 57 -0.54 11.13 6.83
N SER A 58 -1.68 11.31 6.18
CA SER A 58 -2.97 10.81 6.67
C SER A 58 -3.87 10.26 5.56
N LEU A 59 -4.63 9.23 5.94
CA LEU A 59 -5.76 8.72 5.20
C LEU A 59 -7.04 9.29 5.78
N TYR A 60 -7.88 9.82 4.91
CA TYR A 60 -9.14 10.42 5.26
C TYR A 60 -10.29 9.63 4.67
N LYS A 61 -11.13 9.07 5.52
CA LYS A 61 -12.36 8.39 5.11
C LYS A 61 -13.36 9.42 4.61
N SER A 62 -14.06 9.11 3.52
CA SER A 62 -15.05 10.00 2.92
C SER A 62 -16.41 9.32 2.75
N ILE A 63 -16.45 8.11 2.20
CA ILE A 63 -17.70 7.34 2.08
C ILE A 63 -17.64 6.17 3.05
N GLU A 64 -18.74 5.95 3.77
CA GLU A 64 -18.94 4.77 4.60
C GLU A 64 -19.47 3.62 3.74
N ASN A 65 -20.58 3.85 3.05
CA ASN A 65 -21.25 2.82 2.27
C ASN A 65 -22.02 3.42 1.09
N ILE A 66 -22.14 2.61 0.04
CA ILE A 66 -23.04 2.85 -1.09
C ILE A 66 -23.82 1.54 -1.27
N TYR A 67 -25.15 1.63 -1.21
CA TYR A 67 -26.02 0.46 -1.29
C TYR A 67 -27.37 0.79 -1.91
N HIS A 68 -28.04 -0.23 -2.45
CA HIS A 68 -29.40 -0.11 -2.94
C HIS A 68 -30.45 -0.60 -1.94
N ASP A 69 -31.62 0.03 -1.97
CA ASP A 69 -32.85 -0.49 -1.36
C ASP A 69 -34.01 -0.53 -2.36
N ASP A 70 -35.04 -1.34 -2.05
CA ASP A 70 -36.33 -1.41 -2.76
C ASP A 70 -37.41 -0.49 -2.11
N GLY A 71 -36.99 0.45 -1.27
CA GLY A 71 -37.86 1.28 -0.43
C GLY A 71 -38.16 0.69 0.94
N LYS A 72 -37.89 -0.61 1.17
CA LYS A 72 -38.12 -1.29 2.46
C LYS A 72 -36.87 -1.98 2.99
N ASN A 73 -36.21 -2.75 2.15
CA ASN A 73 -35.09 -3.59 2.50
C ASN A 73 -33.87 -3.27 1.63
N MET A 74 -32.69 -3.41 2.24
CA MET A 74 -31.44 -3.33 1.52
C MET A 74 -31.31 -4.53 0.57
N LEU A 75 -30.90 -4.27 -0.66
CA LEU A 75 -30.68 -5.30 -1.66
C LEU A 75 -29.32 -5.98 -1.43
N ILE A 76 -29.30 -7.31 -1.58
CA ILE A 76 -28.11 -8.13 -1.43
C ILE A 76 -27.70 -8.67 -2.81
N PRO A 77 -26.44 -8.50 -3.24
CA PRO A 77 -26.00 -9.03 -4.52
C PRO A 77 -25.93 -10.56 -4.49
N ARG A 78 -26.20 -11.18 -5.65
CA ARG A 78 -26.08 -12.65 -5.82
C ARG A 78 -24.64 -13.07 -6.10
N GLU A 79 -23.89 -12.21 -6.76
CA GLU A 79 -22.53 -12.46 -7.21
C GLU A 79 -21.69 -11.19 -7.10
N ILE A 80 -20.42 -11.38 -6.78
CA ILE A 80 -19.37 -10.38 -6.86
C ILE A 80 -18.45 -10.76 -8.00
N SER A 81 -18.20 -9.82 -8.92
CA SER A 81 -17.17 -9.97 -9.95
C SER A 81 -15.99 -9.06 -9.64
N ASN A 82 -14.78 -9.62 -9.59
CA ASN A 82 -13.54 -8.88 -9.52
C ASN A 82 -12.85 -8.90 -10.88
N ASP A 83 -12.85 -7.75 -11.55
CA ASP A 83 -12.18 -7.51 -12.82
C ASP A 83 -10.90 -6.67 -12.62
N PHE A 84 -10.37 -6.67 -11.38
CA PHE A 84 -9.15 -6.04 -10.87
C PHE A 84 -9.17 -4.51 -10.87
N ILE A 85 -9.50 -3.91 -12.00
CA ILE A 85 -9.63 -2.45 -12.14
C ILE A 85 -10.93 -1.94 -11.53
N TYR A 86 -11.95 -2.78 -11.58
CA TYR A 86 -13.26 -2.51 -11.02
C TYR A 86 -13.80 -3.80 -10.41
N PHE A 87 -14.80 -3.65 -9.54
CA PHE A 87 -15.62 -4.76 -9.12
C PHE A 87 -17.09 -4.48 -9.42
N ASP A 88 -17.80 -5.56 -9.72
CA ASP A 88 -19.24 -5.53 -9.91
C ASP A 88 -19.94 -6.23 -8.74
N ARG A 89 -20.99 -5.58 -8.21
CA ARG A 89 -22.04 -6.27 -7.45
C ARG A 89 -23.16 -6.57 -8.41
N ILE A 90 -23.39 -7.86 -8.65
CA ILE A 90 -24.40 -8.33 -9.60
C ILE A 90 -25.66 -8.67 -8.81
N TYR A 91 -26.77 -8.02 -9.16
CA TYR A 91 -28.09 -8.30 -8.62
C TYR A 91 -28.90 -9.10 -9.64
N GLU A 92 -30.18 -9.32 -9.34
CA GLU A 92 -31.11 -9.96 -10.28
C GLU A 92 -31.33 -9.08 -11.52
N ASN A 93 -31.60 -7.78 -11.32
CA ASN A 93 -32.11 -6.88 -12.37
C ASN A 93 -31.18 -5.72 -12.73
N PHE A 94 -29.96 -5.66 -12.18
CA PHE A 94 -28.96 -4.65 -12.52
C PHE A 94 -27.57 -5.06 -12.02
N VAL A 95 -26.57 -4.30 -12.42
CA VAL A 95 -25.18 -4.44 -11.95
C VAL A 95 -24.72 -3.08 -11.44
N GLU A 96 -24.14 -3.06 -10.24
CA GLU A 96 -23.35 -1.93 -9.76
C GLU A 96 -21.89 -2.18 -10.09
N ARG A 97 -21.19 -1.18 -10.60
CA ARG A 97 -19.77 -1.24 -10.89
C ARG A 97 -19.03 -0.11 -10.20
N PHE A 98 -17.96 -0.44 -9.51
CA PHE A 98 -17.13 0.52 -8.81
C PHE A 98 -15.73 0.53 -9.43
N THR A 99 -15.26 1.70 -9.86
CA THR A 99 -13.91 1.89 -10.39
C THR A 99 -13.21 2.99 -9.61
N LEU A 100 -12.13 2.66 -8.90
CA LEU A 100 -11.32 3.66 -8.22
C LEU A 100 -10.24 4.18 -9.18
N VAL A 101 -10.30 5.48 -9.47
CA VAL A 101 -9.32 6.16 -10.31
C VAL A 101 -8.44 7.09 -9.49
N LYS A 102 -7.37 7.59 -10.10
CA LYS A 102 -6.38 8.48 -9.47
C LYS A 102 -7.00 9.67 -8.70
N ASN A 103 -8.11 10.21 -9.20
CA ASN A 103 -8.70 11.46 -8.73
C ASN A 103 -10.09 11.30 -8.09
N GLY A 104 -10.64 10.08 -8.01
CA GLY A 104 -12.03 9.89 -7.59
C GLY A 104 -12.51 8.45 -7.70
N LEU A 105 -13.77 8.26 -7.34
CA LEU A 105 -14.51 7.01 -7.48
C LEU A 105 -15.56 7.16 -8.58
N ILE A 106 -15.57 6.25 -9.54
CA ILE A 106 -16.61 6.15 -10.56
C ILE A 106 -17.54 5.01 -10.15
N TYR A 107 -18.83 5.31 -10.09
CA TYR A 107 -19.89 4.37 -9.73
C TYR A 107 -20.89 4.30 -10.87
N ASP A 108 -20.92 3.15 -11.53
CA ASP A 108 -21.76 2.89 -12.69
C ASP A 108 -22.90 1.94 -12.30
N ILE A 109 -24.08 2.19 -12.85
CA ILE A 109 -25.25 1.32 -12.72
C ILE A 109 -25.61 0.86 -14.12
N LEU A 110 -25.56 -0.44 -14.34
CA LEU A 110 -25.68 -1.07 -15.65
C LEU A 110 -26.89 -2.02 -15.70
N LYS A 111 -27.49 -2.17 -16.88
CA LYS A 111 -28.57 -3.14 -17.17
C LYS A 111 -29.80 -3.00 -16.26
N LYS A 112 -30.21 -1.78 -15.93
CA LYS A 112 -31.30 -1.50 -14.97
C LYS A 112 -32.69 -1.73 -15.55
N LYS A 113 -33.55 -2.44 -14.82
CA LYS A 113 -34.97 -2.63 -15.17
C LYS A 113 -35.96 -2.07 -14.13
N ASP A 114 -35.59 -2.11 -12.86
CA ASP A 114 -36.47 -1.70 -11.75
C ASP A 114 -36.01 -0.41 -11.09
N LEU A 115 -36.99 0.33 -10.56
CA LEU A 115 -36.72 1.45 -9.68
C LEU A 115 -36.17 0.94 -8.34
N THR A 116 -35.03 1.46 -7.94
CA THR A 116 -34.42 1.25 -6.62
C THR A 116 -33.91 2.59 -6.10
N HIS A 117 -33.51 2.65 -4.85
CA HIS A 117 -32.87 3.84 -4.30
C HIS A 117 -31.41 3.56 -3.95
N ILE A 118 -30.51 4.41 -4.41
CA ILE A 118 -29.11 4.40 -4.00
C ILE A 118 -29.02 5.24 -2.73
N ASN A 119 -28.48 4.67 -1.66
CA ASN A 119 -28.19 5.39 -0.42
C ASN A 119 -26.69 5.65 -0.33
N ILE A 120 -26.33 6.85 0.09
CA ILE A 120 -24.94 7.27 0.31
C ILE A 120 -24.77 7.60 1.78
N ASP A 121 -24.05 6.73 2.48
CA ASP A 121 -23.61 6.96 3.85
C ASP A 121 -22.20 7.56 3.83
N LEU A 122 -22.00 8.61 4.61
CA LEU A 122 -20.74 9.31 4.75
C LEU A 122 -20.13 9.09 6.13
N ASP A 123 -18.81 8.99 6.16
CA ASP A 123 -18.02 8.99 7.39
C ASP A 123 -16.75 9.82 7.14
N LEU A 124 -16.92 11.14 7.00
CA LEU A 124 -15.81 12.06 6.77
C LEU A 124 -14.99 12.21 8.05
N ARG A 125 -13.80 11.59 8.12
CA ARG A 125 -12.85 11.69 9.23
C ARG A 125 -11.45 11.19 8.89
N ASP A 126 -10.43 11.63 9.64
CA ASP A 126 -9.10 10.99 9.64
C ASP A 126 -9.25 9.53 10.11
N ILE A 127 -8.49 8.61 9.51
CA ILE A 127 -8.60 7.16 9.75
C ILE A 127 -8.48 6.77 11.24
N PHE A 128 -7.77 7.57 12.04
CA PHE A 128 -7.62 7.37 13.48
C PHE A 128 -8.34 8.42 14.34
N ASP A 129 -9.10 9.35 13.73
CA ASP A 129 -10.01 10.19 14.49
C ASP A 129 -11.24 9.38 14.89
N PHE A 130 -11.34 9.11 16.18
CA PHE A 130 -12.49 8.43 16.78
C PHE A 130 -13.42 9.43 17.51
N ASN A 131 -13.20 10.73 17.42
CA ASN A 131 -14.09 11.70 18.03
C ASN A 131 -15.27 12.02 17.10
N ASP A 132 -16.49 11.68 17.53
CA ASP A 132 -17.72 11.94 16.76
C ASP A 132 -18.25 13.38 16.90
N GLN A 133 -17.70 14.18 17.83
CA GLN A 133 -18.19 15.54 18.09
C GLN A 133 -17.78 16.54 17.00
N GLY A 134 -18.55 17.63 16.88
CA GLY A 134 -18.19 18.77 16.05
C GLY A 134 -18.22 18.49 14.54
N ARG A 135 -18.96 17.47 14.08
CA ARG A 135 -19.04 17.08 12.67
C ARG A 135 -20.24 17.75 12.01
N ILE A 136 -20.01 18.71 11.12
CA ILE A 136 -21.07 19.44 10.41
C ILE A 136 -20.99 19.14 8.91
N TYR A 137 -22.13 18.79 8.31
CA TYR A 137 -22.30 18.59 6.87
C TYR A 137 -23.23 19.64 6.30
N ASN A 138 -22.82 20.27 5.20
CA ASN A 138 -23.64 21.17 4.41
C ASN A 138 -23.69 20.66 2.96
N ILE A 139 -24.90 20.51 2.41
CA ILE A 139 -25.12 19.93 1.08
C ILE A 139 -25.82 20.96 0.21
N TYR A 140 -25.22 21.31 -0.93
CA TYR A 140 -25.76 22.31 -1.84
C TYR A 140 -25.35 22.07 -3.30
N LYS A 141 -26.16 22.56 -4.24
CA LYS A 141 -25.88 22.50 -5.69
C LYS A 141 -24.97 23.67 -6.10
N GLU A 142 -24.06 23.42 -7.03
CA GLU A 142 -23.28 24.46 -7.72
C GLU A 142 -23.19 24.13 -9.22
N LYS A 143 -22.92 25.12 -10.06
CA LYS A 143 -22.68 24.94 -11.50
C LYS A 143 -21.18 24.82 -11.77
N ILE A 144 -20.79 23.95 -12.68
CA ILE A 144 -19.40 23.80 -13.13
C ILE A 144 -19.31 23.77 -14.65
N ILE A 145 -18.20 24.29 -15.19
CA ILE A 145 -17.87 24.16 -16.61
C ILE A 145 -16.91 22.98 -16.76
N LEU A 146 -17.35 21.94 -17.48
CA LEU A 146 -16.50 20.80 -17.81
C LEU A 146 -15.76 21.06 -19.13
N LYS A 147 -14.47 20.71 -19.19
CA LYS A 147 -13.67 20.85 -20.41
C LYS A 147 -14.32 20.10 -21.57
N GLY A 148 -14.60 20.81 -22.66
CA GLY A 148 -15.24 20.25 -23.85
C GLY A 148 -16.77 20.34 -23.87
N LYS A 149 -17.41 20.79 -22.79
CA LYS A 149 -18.84 21.13 -22.77
C LYS A 149 -19.03 22.64 -22.92
N ARG A 150 -20.07 23.04 -23.67
CA ARG A 150 -20.47 24.45 -23.85
C ARG A 150 -21.40 24.94 -22.74
N SER A 151 -22.14 24.02 -22.10
CA SER A 151 -23.07 24.30 -21.00
C SER A 151 -22.40 24.12 -19.64
N GLN A 152 -22.91 24.86 -18.66
CA GLN A 152 -22.66 24.56 -17.26
C GLN A 152 -23.47 23.33 -16.85
N GLU A 153 -22.85 22.47 -16.04
CA GLU A 153 -23.45 21.26 -15.51
C GLU A 153 -23.69 21.43 -14.01
N ASP A 154 -24.72 20.77 -13.49
CA ASP A 154 -24.95 20.71 -12.04
C ASP A 154 -23.99 19.73 -11.37
N ILE A 155 -23.47 20.15 -10.22
CA ILE A 155 -22.77 19.30 -9.27
C ILE A 155 -23.40 19.47 -7.90
N LEU A 156 -23.37 18.39 -7.12
CA LEU A 156 -23.71 18.43 -5.70
C LEU A 156 -22.42 18.49 -4.89
N ILE A 157 -22.35 19.44 -3.97
CA ILE A 157 -21.21 19.63 -3.08
C ILE A 157 -21.63 19.29 -1.66
N ILE A 158 -20.84 18.45 -1.02
CA ILE A 158 -20.93 18.16 0.41
C ILE A 158 -19.71 18.81 1.07
N GLU A 159 -19.94 19.93 1.73
CA GLU A 159 -18.94 20.57 2.59
C GLU A 159 -19.02 19.94 3.98
N TYR A 160 -17.89 19.48 4.47
CA TYR A 160 -17.72 18.98 5.82
C TYR A 160 -16.80 19.90 6.60
N THR A 161 -17.23 20.28 7.79
CA THR A 161 -16.42 21.04 8.75
C THR A 161 -16.31 20.23 10.04
N LYS A 162 -15.07 19.99 10.48
CA LYS A 162 -14.77 19.41 11.79
C LYS A 162 -14.44 20.52 12.77
N TYR A 163 -15.11 20.51 13.92
CA TYR A 163 -14.82 21.34 15.09
C TYR A 163 -14.20 20.48 16.19
N SER A 164 -13.56 21.12 17.17
CA SER A 164 -12.99 20.43 18.35
C SER A 164 -14.04 19.63 19.13
N ASP A 165 -15.26 20.15 19.19
CA ASP A 165 -16.36 19.67 19.99
C ASP A 165 -17.71 20.18 19.45
N ASN A 166 -18.79 19.87 20.16
CA ASN A 166 -20.16 20.27 19.80
C ASN A 166 -20.50 21.74 20.14
N ALA A 167 -19.59 22.51 20.75
CA ALA A 167 -19.78 23.96 20.93
C ALA A 167 -19.48 24.74 19.66
N LEU A 168 -18.85 24.10 18.65
CA LEU A 168 -18.63 24.63 17.30
C LEU A 168 -17.80 25.94 17.26
N ASN A 169 -16.91 26.13 18.24
CA ASN A 169 -16.12 27.36 18.36
C ASN A 169 -14.77 27.29 17.63
N ASN A 170 -14.17 26.10 17.52
CA ASN A 170 -12.81 25.94 16.98
C ASN A 170 -12.80 24.94 15.81
N VAL A 171 -12.61 25.43 14.60
CA VAL A 171 -12.54 24.61 13.37
C VAL A 171 -11.19 23.91 13.29
N GLN A 172 -11.20 22.58 13.23
CA GLN A 172 -10.02 21.74 13.04
C GLN A 172 -9.70 21.50 11.56
N GLY A 173 -10.71 21.47 10.69
CA GLY A 173 -10.50 21.23 9.27
C GLY A 173 -11.78 21.31 8.45
N LYS A 174 -11.60 21.51 7.14
CA LYS A 174 -12.66 21.52 6.15
C LYS A 174 -12.32 20.58 4.99
N HIS A 175 -13.34 19.88 4.50
CA HIS A 175 -13.21 18.98 3.37
C HIS A 175 -14.45 19.06 2.48
N PHE A 176 -14.27 18.74 1.20
CA PHE A 176 -15.27 18.88 0.16
C PHE A 176 -15.36 17.58 -0.64
N MET A 177 -16.55 17.02 -0.71
CA MET A 177 -16.90 15.96 -1.66
C MET A 177 -17.76 16.55 -2.77
N ILE A 178 -17.46 16.21 -4.01
CA ILE A 178 -18.27 16.56 -5.17
C ILE A 178 -18.87 15.30 -5.75
N ILE A 179 -20.16 15.37 -6.05
CA ILE A 179 -20.92 14.30 -6.70
C ILE A 179 -21.47 14.85 -8.01
N TYR A 180 -21.12 14.18 -9.11
CA TYR A 180 -21.55 14.53 -10.46
C TYR A 180 -22.30 13.37 -11.11
N GLY A 181 -23.21 13.67 -12.02
CA GLY A 181 -24.02 12.68 -12.73
C GLY A 181 -25.28 12.24 -11.98
N LEU A 182 -25.72 13.04 -11.00
CA LEU A 182 -27.02 12.86 -10.38
C LEU A 182 -28.11 13.39 -11.32
N GLU A 183 -29.14 12.58 -11.58
CA GLU A 183 -30.39 13.06 -12.16
C GLU A 183 -31.12 13.97 -11.15
N ASP A 184 -32.13 14.72 -11.58
CA ASP A 184 -32.86 15.68 -10.73
C ASP A 184 -33.66 15.03 -9.56
N PHE A 185 -33.69 13.71 -9.47
CA PHE A 185 -34.46 12.96 -8.48
C PHE A 185 -33.59 12.39 -7.36
N TYR A 186 -33.21 13.25 -6.40
CA TYR A 186 -32.59 12.84 -5.14
C TYR A 186 -33.18 13.58 -3.94
N GLU A 187 -33.06 12.95 -2.78
CA GLU A 187 -33.47 13.46 -1.47
C GLU A 187 -32.23 13.68 -0.60
N ILE A 188 -32.15 14.83 0.07
CA ILE A 188 -31.18 15.08 1.14
C ILE A 188 -31.78 14.54 2.43
N VAL A 189 -31.27 13.40 2.90
CA VAL A 189 -31.81 12.70 4.08
C VAL A 189 -31.39 13.38 5.38
N ASN A 190 -30.14 13.86 5.45
CA ASN A 190 -29.57 14.59 6.58
C ASN A 190 -29.79 13.91 7.94
N LYS A 191 -29.38 12.64 8.05
CA LYS A 191 -29.62 11.83 9.26
C LYS A 191 -28.36 11.14 9.75
N TRP A 192 -28.06 11.34 11.03
CA TRP A 192 -27.05 10.56 11.75
C TRP A 192 -27.58 9.19 12.16
N GLN A 193 -26.76 8.17 12.00
CA GLN A 193 -27.09 6.78 12.33
C GLN A 193 -25.93 6.14 13.07
N LYS A 194 -26.22 5.40 14.14
CA LYS A 194 -25.22 4.58 14.82
C LYS A 194 -24.96 3.32 14.00
N LYS A 195 -23.69 2.96 13.82
CA LYS A 195 -23.25 1.70 13.24
C LYS A 195 -22.35 0.96 14.21
N ASP A 196 -22.54 -0.36 14.26
CA ASP A 196 -21.73 -1.31 15.01
C ASP A 196 -20.97 -2.22 14.04
N TYR A 197 -19.71 -2.52 14.37
CA TYR A 197 -18.79 -3.32 13.55
C TYR A 197 -18.31 -4.55 14.34
N ASP A 198 -18.92 -5.71 14.06
CA ASP A 198 -18.71 -6.93 14.84
C ASP A 198 -17.27 -7.45 14.78
N TYR A 199 -16.61 -7.33 13.62
CA TYR A 199 -15.22 -7.74 13.46
C TYR A 199 -14.29 -6.89 14.33
N ASP A 200 -14.47 -5.56 14.34
CA ASP A 200 -13.68 -4.65 15.18
C ASP A 200 -13.93 -4.90 16.68
N ARG A 201 -15.18 -5.22 17.06
CA ARG A 201 -15.52 -5.60 18.44
C ARG A 201 -14.76 -6.86 18.86
N SER A 202 -14.72 -7.88 18.00
CA SER A 202 -14.09 -9.17 18.32
C SER A 202 -12.57 -9.09 18.52
N ARG A 203 -11.91 -8.12 17.87
CA ARG A 203 -10.47 -7.86 18.04
C ARG A 203 -10.14 -6.82 19.12
N GLY A 204 -11.12 -6.40 19.92
CA GLY A 204 -10.92 -5.42 21.01
C GLY A 204 -10.68 -3.98 20.52
N SER A 205 -11.05 -3.65 19.29
CA SER A 205 -10.97 -2.30 18.74
C SER A 205 -12.26 -1.52 18.99
N ARG A 206 -12.22 -0.19 18.90
CA ARG A 206 -13.45 0.61 18.88
C ARG A 206 -14.32 0.17 17.70
N SER A 207 -15.57 -0.16 17.99
CA SER A 207 -16.48 -0.84 17.08
C SER A 207 -17.82 -0.12 16.90
N GLU A 208 -17.99 1.06 17.46
CA GLU A 208 -19.25 1.81 17.40
C GLU A 208 -18.95 3.24 16.93
N PHE A 209 -19.65 3.67 15.88
CA PHE A 209 -19.48 4.98 15.25
C PHE A 209 -20.81 5.57 14.82
N TYR A 210 -20.87 6.90 14.73
CA TYR A 210 -21.96 7.59 14.06
C TYR A 210 -21.57 7.93 12.62
N VAL A 211 -22.41 7.54 11.67
CA VAL A 211 -22.26 7.83 10.25
C VAL A 211 -23.42 8.68 9.77
N TYR A 212 -23.19 9.45 8.72
CA TYR A 212 -24.14 10.42 8.21
C TYR A 212 -24.77 9.93 6.92
N ASN A 213 -26.05 9.54 6.97
CA ASN A 213 -26.83 9.22 5.79
C ASN A 213 -27.18 10.52 5.07
N ALA A 214 -26.50 10.76 3.96
CA ALA A 214 -26.49 12.05 3.29
C ALA A 214 -27.58 12.15 2.23
N LEU A 215 -27.68 11.13 1.38
CA LEU A 215 -28.46 11.18 0.15
C LEU A 215 -29.18 9.87 -0.12
N LYS A 216 -30.37 10.01 -0.68
CA LYS A 216 -31.14 8.93 -1.29
C LYS A 216 -31.49 9.30 -2.72
N ILE A 217 -31.04 8.52 -3.69
CA ILE A 217 -31.16 8.83 -5.12
C ILE A 217 -32.09 7.81 -5.78
N ALA A 218 -33.15 8.27 -6.44
CA ALA A 218 -34.00 7.40 -7.23
C ALA A 218 -33.24 6.94 -8.48
N SER A 219 -33.11 5.63 -8.67
CA SER A 219 -32.35 5.04 -9.78
C SER A 219 -33.25 4.10 -10.58
N LYS A 220 -33.61 4.54 -11.79
CA LYS A 220 -34.46 3.78 -12.73
C LYS A 220 -33.73 3.41 -14.03
N ASN A 221 -32.74 4.21 -14.41
CA ASN A 221 -31.98 4.02 -15.65
C ASN A 221 -30.53 3.63 -15.34
N GLU A 222 -29.80 3.28 -16.40
CA GLU A 222 -28.34 3.24 -16.33
C GLU A 222 -27.81 4.65 -16.04
N SER A 223 -26.85 4.74 -15.13
CA SER A 223 -26.32 6.02 -14.68
C SER A 223 -24.86 5.89 -14.29
N ARG A 224 -24.12 6.98 -14.44
CA ARG A 224 -22.75 7.13 -13.97
C ARG A 224 -22.69 8.25 -12.96
N ILE A 225 -22.27 7.93 -11.75
CA ILE A 225 -22.03 8.89 -10.68
C ILE A 225 -20.53 8.96 -10.42
N ILE A 226 -19.99 10.17 -10.33
CA ILE A 226 -18.56 10.40 -10.07
C ILE A 226 -18.43 11.14 -8.75
N PHE A 227 -17.60 10.59 -7.87
CA PHE A 227 -17.24 11.19 -6.59
C PHE A 227 -15.80 11.69 -6.62
N THR A 228 -15.57 12.93 -6.22
CA THR A 228 -14.23 13.46 -5.95
C THR A 228 -14.16 14.04 -4.54
N PHE A 229 -12.96 14.05 -3.96
CA PHE A 229 -12.75 14.48 -2.58
C PHE A 229 -11.46 15.27 -2.44
N SER A 230 -11.48 16.36 -1.66
CA SER A 230 -10.29 17.11 -1.25
C SER A 230 -10.55 17.94 0.01
N ASP A 231 -9.48 18.37 0.66
CA ASP A 231 -9.41 19.50 1.61
C ASP A 231 -9.82 20.87 1.02
N ASN A 232 -9.67 21.05 -0.30
CA ASN A 232 -10.01 22.28 -1.00
C ASN A 232 -11.13 22.07 -2.06
N LYS A 233 -12.14 22.94 -2.06
CA LYS A 233 -13.29 22.87 -2.99
C LYS A 233 -12.86 22.89 -4.46
N GLU A 234 -11.98 23.82 -4.83
CA GLU A 234 -11.52 23.95 -6.22
C GLU A 234 -10.65 22.77 -6.64
N SER A 235 -9.81 22.24 -5.74
CA SER A 235 -9.07 21.00 -6.01
C SER A 235 -10.00 19.80 -6.24
N ALA A 236 -11.11 19.69 -5.48
CA ALA A 236 -12.12 18.65 -5.72
C ALA A 236 -12.79 18.82 -7.09
N LYS A 237 -13.06 20.05 -7.53
CA LYS A 237 -13.61 20.35 -8.87
C LYS A 237 -12.63 20.03 -9.99
N GLU A 238 -11.36 20.38 -9.83
CA GLU A 238 -10.30 20.05 -10.79
C GLU A 238 -10.15 18.54 -10.98
N LYS A 239 -10.21 17.78 -9.88
CA LYS A 239 -10.24 16.31 -9.91
C LYS A 239 -11.41 15.79 -10.74
N LEU A 240 -12.60 16.38 -10.60
CA LEU A 240 -13.78 15.98 -11.39
C LEU A 240 -13.59 16.28 -12.88
N ILE A 241 -13.12 17.50 -13.20
CA ILE A 241 -12.85 17.91 -14.57
C ILE A 241 -11.85 16.96 -15.23
N ASP A 242 -10.79 16.58 -14.52
CA ASP A 242 -9.77 15.64 -15.00
C ASP A 242 -10.36 14.26 -15.31
N ILE A 243 -11.19 13.70 -14.41
CA ILE A 243 -11.82 12.38 -14.63
C ILE A 243 -12.74 12.42 -15.85
N VAL A 244 -13.63 13.42 -15.92
CA VAL A 244 -14.60 13.51 -17.03
C VAL A 244 -13.88 13.69 -18.36
N HIS A 245 -12.86 14.55 -18.40
CA HIS A 245 -12.09 14.82 -19.61
C HIS A 245 -11.30 13.58 -20.08
N ASN A 246 -10.72 12.83 -19.15
CA ASN A 246 -9.83 11.70 -19.45
C ASN A 246 -10.52 10.33 -19.41
N MET A 247 -11.86 10.26 -19.40
CA MET A 247 -12.61 9.03 -19.21
C MET A 247 -12.21 7.91 -20.20
N LYS A 248 -12.05 8.26 -21.49
CA LYS A 248 -11.63 7.30 -22.52
C LYS A 248 -10.20 6.79 -22.28
N LEU A 249 -9.28 7.70 -21.96
CA LEU A 249 -7.90 7.34 -21.64
C LEU A 249 -7.82 6.44 -20.41
N ILE A 250 -8.62 6.70 -19.38
CA ILE A 250 -8.73 5.85 -18.19
C ILE A 250 -9.10 4.42 -18.60
N GLN A 251 -10.11 4.25 -19.45
CA GLN A 251 -10.54 2.93 -19.95
C GLN A 251 -9.44 2.25 -20.78
N GLU A 252 -8.76 2.99 -21.65
CA GLU A 252 -7.65 2.47 -22.47
C GLU A 252 -6.47 2.01 -21.60
N VAL A 253 -6.08 2.80 -20.59
CA VAL A 253 -5.00 2.45 -19.65
C VAL A 253 -5.36 1.19 -18.85
N HIS A 254 -6.62 1.08 -18.41
CA HIS A 254 -7.12 -0.08 -17.69
C HIS A 254 -7.12 -1.34 -18.54
N ALA A 255 -7.66 -1.27 -19.76
CA ALA A 255 -7.65 -2.39 -20.70
C ALA A 255 -6.21 -2.85 -21.00
N ASN A 256 -5.32 -1.90 -21.29
CA ASN A 256 -3.92 -2.19 -21.53
C ASN A 256 -3.24 -2.86 -20.32
N TYR A 257 -3.57 -2.46 -19.09
CA TYR A 257 -3.04 -3.11 -17.89
C TYR A 257 -3.53 -4.57 -17.76
N ILE A 258 -4.82 -4.83 -17.99
CA ILE A 258 -5.37 -6.18 -17.98
C ILE A 258 -4.73 -7.04 -19.07
N ASP A 259 -4.68 -6.56 -20.30
CA ASP A 259 -4.24 -7.35 -21.45
C ASP A 259 -2.72 -7.58 -21.47
N ASN A 260 -1.94 -6.55 -21.16
CA ASN A 260 -0.48 -6.59 -21.32
C ASN A 260 0.28 -6.79 -20.01
N THR A 261 -0.37 -6.70 -18.84
CA THR A 261 0.28 -7.00 -17.54
C THR A 261 -0.30 -8.26 -16.92
N LEU A 262 -1.59 -8.27 -16.58
CA LEU A 262 -2.17 -9.38 -15.83
C LEU A 262 -2.36 -10.63 -16.67
N SER A 263 -2.90 -10.49 -17.89
CA SER A 263 -3.23 -11.63 -18.75
C SER A 263 -2.02 -12.45 -19.15
N GLN A 264 -0.86 -11.82 -19.37
CA GLN A 264 0.39 -12.53 -19.67
C GLN A 264 0.81 -13.45 -18.53
N LYS A 265 0.46 -13.10 -17.28
CA LYS A 265 0.80 -13.94 -16.12
C LYS A 265 -0.11 -15.17 -15.99
N LEU A 266 -1.30 -15.16 -16.59
CA LEU A 266 -2.15 -16.34 -16.63
C LEU A 266 -1.55 -17.47 -17.47
N GLU A 267 -0.63 -17.18 -18.39
CA GLU A 267 0.06 -18.22 -19.21
C GLU A 267 0.79 -19.24 -18.32
N LEU A 268 1.15 -18.87 -17.08
CA LEU A 268 1.72 -19.79 -16.08
C LEU A 268 0.78 -20.92 -15.64
N GLN A 269 -0.51 -20.85 -15.99
CA GLN A 269 -1.48 -21.89 -15.65
C GLN A 269 -1.15 -23.25 -16.26
N GLU A 270 -0.46 -23.26 -17.42
CA GLU A 270 -0.02 -24.50 -18.08
C GLU A 270 1.00 -25.27 -17.24
N ILE A 271 1.75 -24.57 -16.38
CA ILE A 271 2.82 -25.14 -15.55
C ILE A 271 2.35 -25.33 -14.10
N THR A 272 1.64 -24.34 -13.55
CA THR A 272 1.34 -24.23 -12.12
C THR A 272 -0.09 -24.60 -11.76
N GLY A 273 -0.95 -24.80 -12.77
CA GLY A 273 -2.39 -24.93 -12.60
C GLY A 273 -3.11 -23.58 -12.49
N LYS A 274 -4.41 -23.60 -12.75
CA LYS A 274 -5.26 -22.41 -12.87
C LYS A 274 -5.32 -21.58 -11.58
N ASP A 275 -5.49 -22.24 -10.44
CA ASP A 275 -5.63 -21.56 -9.14
C ASP A 275 -4.33 -20.84 -8.75
N SER A 276 -3.18 -21.49 -8.94
CA SER A 276 -1.85 -20.91 -8.67
C SER A 276 -1.56 -19.71 -9.57
N ALA A 277 -1.87 -19.81 -10.86
CA ALA A 277 -1.70 -18.71 -11.80
C ALA A 277 -2.59 -17.51 -11.44
N MET A 278 -3.85 -17.75 -11.06
CA MET A 278 -4.73 -16.67 -10.60
C MET A 278 -4.25 -16.06 -9.28
N ALA A 279 -3.74 -16.85 -8.35
CA ALA A 279 -3.14 -16.33 -7.12
C ALA A 279 -1.92 -15.44 -7.41
N TYR A 280 -1.09 -15.82 -8.38
CA TYR A 280 0.02 -15.00 -8.85
C TYR A 280 -0.47 -13.66 -9.45
N VAL A 281 -1.49 -13.70 -10.32
CA VAL A 281 -2.10 -12.50 -10.92
C VAL A 281 -2.63 -11.54 -9.85
N ASN A 282 -3.35 -12.06 -8.85
CA ASN A 282 -3.82 -11.27 -7.71
C ASN A 282 -2.66 -10.65 -6.92
N SER A 283 -1.55 -11.40 -6.75
CA SER A 283 -0.36 -10.90 -6.06
C SER A 283 0.31 -9.76 -6.83
N ILE A 284 0.41 -9.86 -8.17
CA ILE A 284 0.93 -8.77 -9.01
C ILE A 284 0.04 -7.54 -8.95
N HIS A 285 -1.27 -7.74 -9.01
CA HIS A 285 -2.22 -6.64 -8.90
C HIS A 285 -2.14 -5.93 -7.53
N ALA A 286 -2.08 -6.70 -6.45
CA ALA A 286 -1.92 -6.16 -5.10
C ALA A 286 -0.59 -5.39 -4.95
N LEU A 287 0.52 -5.95 -5.45
CA LEU A 287 1.84 -5.29 -5.46
C LEU A 287 1.81 -3.96 -6.22
N ASP A 288 1.13 -3.92 -7.37
CA ASP A 288 0.95 -2.69 -8.14
C ASP A 288 0.07 -1.65 -7.45
N GLY A 289 -0.92 -2.11 -6.67
CA GLY A 289 -1.78 -1.24 -5.88
C GLY A 289 -1.04 -0.58 -4.72
N ILE A 290 -0.21 -1.33 -3.97
CA ILE A 290 0.52 -0.80 -2.80
C ILE A 290 1.77 -0.01 -3.20
N ASN A 291 2.18 -0.09 -4.48
CA ASN A 291 3.22 0.73 -5.07
C ASN A 291 2.69 2.13 -5.36
N VAL A 292 2.85 3.01 -4.37
CA VAL A 292 2.27 4.34 -4.37
C VAL A 292 3.31 5.41 -4.68
N SER A 293 2.83 6.49 -5.28
CA SER A 293 3.54 7.76 -5.39
C SER A 293 2.66 8.85 -4.79
N ILE A 294 3.08 9.34 -3.63
CA ILE A 294 2.36 10.31 -2.81
C ILE A 294 3.17 11.60 -2.68
N ASN A 295 2.49 12.71 -2.37
CA ASN A 295 3.16 13.95 -1.99
C ASN A 295 2.97 14.14 -0.48
N VAL A 296 4.04 14.44 0.24
CA VAL A 296 4.04 14.73 1.68
C VAL A 296 4.91 15.96 1.89
N ASP A 297 4.37 17.02 2.48
CA ASP A 297 5.08 18.29 2.72
C ASP A 297 5.82 18.82 1.48
N HIS A 298 5.10 18.86 0.36
CA HIS A 298 5.63 19.22 -0.98
C HIS A 298 6.77 18.32 -1.52
N LYS A 299 7.09 17.21 -0.87
CA LYS A 299 8.04 16.20 -1.34
C LYS A 299 7.30 15.02 -1.95
N LYS A 300 7.73 14.59 -3.13
CA LYS A 300 7.22 13.39 -3.77
C LYS A 300 7.91 12.17 -3.16
N LEU A 301 7.13 11.31 -2.51
CA LEU A 301 7.57 10.02 -1.99
C LEU A 301 7.01 8.90 -2.88
N ALA A 302 7.82 7.88 -3.14
CA ALA A 302 7.38 6.68 -3.85
C ALA A 302 7.92 5.44 -3.13
N GLY A 303 7.10 4.41 -3.00
CA GLY A 303 7.43 3.22 -2.22
C GLY A 303 6.31 2.20 -2.18
N LEU A 304 6.52 1.12 -1.42
CA LEU A 304 5.51 0.11 -1.14
C LEU A 304 4.93 0.33 0.25
N TRP A 305 3.62 0.55 0.33
CA TRP A 305 2.93 0.48 1.61
C TRP A 305 2.98 -0.95 2.16
N ALA A 306 3.13 -1.06 3.48
CA ALA A 306 3.29 -2.35 4.14
C ALA A 306 2.00 -3.19 4.17
N GLY A 307 0.83 -2.54 4.22
CA GLY A 307 -0.45 -3.24 4.15
C GLY A 307 -1.62 -2.35 4.53
N LEU A 308 -2.71 -2.42 3.78
CA LEU A 308 -3.92 -1.66 4.08
C LEU A 308 -4.88 -2.48 4.97
N PRO A 309 -5.68 -1.82 5.82
CA PRO A 309 -5.84 -0.37 5.95
C PRO A 309 -4.90 0.31 6.97
N TRP A 310 -4.22 -0.44 7.84
CA TRP A 310 -3.51 0.11 9.01
C TRP A 310 -2.07 0.53 8.74
N PHE A 311 -1.38 -0.17 7.85
CA PHE A 311 0.04 0.01 7.55
C PHE A 311 0.23 0.70 6.20
N PHE A 312 -0.39 1.87 6.06
CA PHE A 312 -0.23 2.75 4.90
C PHE A 312 1.06 3.58 4.97
N GLN A 313 2.02 3.22 5.83
CA GLN A 313 3.35 3.80 5.92
C GLN A 313 4.38 2.93 5.17
N PHE A 314 5.56 3.50 4.87
CA PHE A 314 6.68 2.76 4.31
C PHE A 314 7.49 2.12 5.44
N TRP A 315 7.15 0.88 5.80
CA TRP A 315 7.96 0.09 6.73
C TRP A 315 9.16 -0.47 5.99
N ALA A 316 10.37 -0.12 6.46
CA ALA A 316 11.60 -0.42 5.74
C ALA A 316 11.76 -1.93 5.50
N ARG A 317 11.47 -2.74 6.52
CA ARG A 317 11.53 -4.21 6.39
C ARG A 317 10.58 -4.74 5.33
N ASP A 318 9.29 -4.41 5.42
CA ASP A 318 8.25 -4.97 4.56
C ASP A 318 8.46 -4.54 3.10
N GLU A 319 8.83 -3.29 2.91
CA GLU A 319 9.17 -2.76 1.60
C GLU A 319 10.40 -3.47 1.02
N LEU A 320 11.50 -3.58 1.77
CA LEU A 320 12.73 -4.24 1.31
C LEU A 320 12.52 -5.73 1.06
N ILE A 321 11.75 -6.44 1.87
CA ILE A 321 11.41 -7.85 1.60
C ILE A 321 10.66 -7.95 0.26
N SER A 322 9.68 -7.07 0.05
CA SER A 322 8.80 -7.06 -1.13
C SER A 322 9.50 -6.60 -2.41
N LEU A 323 10.60 -5.84 -2.32
CA LEU A 323 11.31 -5.33 -3.50
C LEU A 323 11.75 -6.42 -4.48
N LYS A 324 12.02 -7.65 -4.03
CA LYS A 324 12.38 -8.74 -4.94
C LYS A 324 11.28 -9.01 -5.97
N ALA A 325 10.00 -8.89 -5.57
CA ALA A 325 8.89 -9.09 -6.48
C ALA A 325 8.88 -8.03 -7.61
N LEU A 326 9.17 -6.76 -7.29
CA LEU A 326 9.32 -5.72 -8.31
C LEU A 326 10.47 -6.03 -9.28
N MET A 327 11.60 -6.53 -8.77
CA MET A 327 12.75 -6.90 -9.61
C MET A 327 12.44 -8.08 -10.54
N LEU A 328 11.73 -9.10 -10.05
CA LEU A 328 11.27 -10.22 -10.87
C LEU A 328 10.28 -9.78 -11.95
N GLU A 329 9.48 -8.76 -11.66
CA GLU A 329 8.61 -8.07 -12.61
C GLU A 329 9.34 -7.03 -13.48
N LYS A 330 10.68 -7.03 -13.45
CA LYS A 330 11.56 -6.13 -14.23
C LYS A 330 11.32 -4.64 -13.97
N LYS A 331 10.71 -4.29 -12.84
CA LYS A 331 10.48 -2.90 -12.38
C LYS A 331 11.72 -2.34 -11.67
N PHE A 332 12.88 -2.47 -12.31
CA PHE A 332 14.19 -2.15 -11.74
C PHE A 332 14.34 -0.70 -11.32
N GLU A 333 13.76 0.25 -12.06
CA GLU A 333 13.84 1.68 -11.72
C GLU A 333 13.18 2.02 -10.37
N ILE A 334 12.02 1.44 -10.11
CA ILE A 334 11.30 1.66 -8.85
C ILE A 334 12.05 0.98 -7.70
N ALA A 335 12.53 -0.25 -7.92
CA ALA A 335 13.35 -0.95 -6.93
C ALA A 335 14.63 -0.16 -6.60
N LYS A 336 15.35 0.32 -7.61
CA LYS A 336 16.54 1.17 -7.45
C LYS A 336 16.21 2.45 -6.68
N LEU A 337 15.14 3.16 -7.04
CA LEU A 337 14.70 4.38 -6.36
C LEU A 337 14.52 4.14 -4.86
N ILE A 338 13.84 3.06 -4.48
CA ILE A 338 13.59 2.71 -3.07
C ILE A 338 14.88 2.31 -2.36
N LEU A 339 15.74 1.51 -2.98
CA LEU A 339 17.04 1.13 -2.41
C LEU A 339 17.91 2.35 -2.13
N PHE A 340 18.06 3.24 -3.12
CA PHE A 340 18.88 4.44 -2.96
C PHE A 340 18.29 5.41 -1.94
N ARG A 341 16.96 5.50 -1.83
CA ARG A 341 16.30 6.25 -0.75
C ARG A 341 16.77 5.77 0.63
N HIS A 342 16.71 4.47 0.89
CA HIS A 342 17.17 3.92 2.18
C HIS A 342 18.68 4.07 2.41
N ILE A 343 19.50 3.94 1.36
CA ILE A 343 20.95 4.13 1.45
C ILE A 343 21.35 5.58 1.80
N ASN A 344 20.56 6.54 1.32
CA ASN A 344 20.75 7.95 1.62
C ASN A 344 20.33 8.29 3.06
N GLU A 345 19.48 7.47 3.68
CA GLU A 345 18.95 7.63 5.04
C GLU A 345 19.65 6.75 6.09
N LEU A 346 20.85 6.23 5.78
CA LEU A 346 21.63 5.49 6.78
C LEU A 346 21.92 6.36 8.00
N MET A 347 21.61 5.81 9.16
CA MET A 347 21.80 6.44 10.46
C MET A 347 23.28 6.40 10.89
N PRO A 348 23.69 7.21 11.88
CA PRO A 348 25.07 7.25 12.35
C PRO A 348 25.61 5.91 12.88
N ASP A 349 24.74 5.02 13.36
CA ASP A 349 25.06 3.68 13.87
C ASP A 349 25.22 2.63 12.74
N GLY A 350 25.02 3.02 11.48
CA GLY A 350 25.13 2.16 10.30
C GLY A 350 23.84 1.42 9.93
N ARG A 351 22.73 1.62 10.65
CA ARG A 351 21.43 1.01 10.35
C ARG A 351 20.53 1.99 9.57
N ILE A 352 19.28 1.59 9.32
CA ILE A 352 18.21 2.44 8.79
C ILE A 352 17.04 2.49 9.78
N SER A 353 16.22 3.55 9.70
CA SER A 353 14.96 3.67 10.45
C SER A 353 13.97 2.56 10.07
N ASN A 354 13.15 2.13 11.03
CA ASN A 354 12.09 1.14 10.79
C ASN A 354 10.97 1.69 9.88
N LEU A 355 10.69 2.99 9.97
CA LEU A 355 9.67 3.70 9.20
C LEU A 355 10.27 4.79 8.31
N TYR A 356 9.65 5.05 7.17
CA TYR A 356 9.96 6.18 6.31
C TYR A 356 8.71 7.05 6.01
N PRO A 357 8.78 8.40 6.10
CA PRO A 357 9.90 9.22 6.57
C PRO A 357 10.39 8.87 7.99
N SER A 358 11.68 9.09 8.23
CA SER A 358 12.43 8.50 9.35
C SER A 358 11.81 8.74 10.73
N THR A 359 11.89 7.72 11.59
CA THR A 359 11.63 7.79 13.03
C THR A 359 12.93 7.59 13.80
N GLN A 360 12.96 7.91 15.10
CA GLN A 360 14.18 7.72 15.91
C GLN A 360 14.55 6.23 16.12
N LEU A 361 13.63 5.29 15.86
CA LEU A 361 13.85 3.88 16.09
C LEU A 361 14.51 3.21 14.87
N GLY A 362 15.73 2.71 15.08
CA GLY A 362 16.44 1.88 14.12
C GLY A 362 15.85 0.48 13.98
N SER A 363 16.04 -0.14 12.82
CA SER A 363 15.71 -1.54 12.58
C SER A 363 16.98 -2.38 12.44
N ALA A 364 17.10 -3.44 13.25
CA ALA A 364 18.27 -4.31 13.25
C ALA A 364 18.36 -5.20 12.01
N ASP A 365 17.21 -5.62 11.46
CA ASP A 365 17.12 -6.52 10.30
C ASP A 365 16.95 -5.76 8.96
N ALA A 366 16.32 -4.59 8.94
CA ALA A 366 16.07 -3.87 7.69
C ALA A 366 17.38 -3.47 6.96
N ILE A 367 18.45 -3.11 7.68
CA ILE A 367 19.75 -2.82 7.07
C ILE A 367 20.32 -4.02 6.30
N GLY A 368 20.14 -5.21 6.86
CA GLY A 368 20.54 -6.46 6.25
C GLY A 368 19.71 -6.77 5.00
N TRP A 369 18.39 -6.60 5.09
CA TRP A 369 17.49 -6.73 3.94
C TRP A 369 17.80 -5.73 2.83
N LEU A 370 18.17 -4.50 3.16
CA LEU A 370 18.55 -3.47 2.20
C LEU A 370 19.68 -3.98 1.30
N TYR A 371 20.76 -4.44 1.91
CA TYR A 371 21.90 -4.94 1.15
C TYR A 371 21.66 -6.30 0.53
N ARG A 372 20.78 -7.13 1.09
CA ARG A 372 20.32 -8.34 0.40
C ARG A 372 19.65 -7.99 -0.94
N ARG A 373 18.84 -6.93 -0.98
CA ARG A 373 18.18 -6.47 -2.21
C ARG A 373 19.10 -5.73 -3.16
N VAL A 374 20.13 -5.03 -2.66
CA VAL A 374 21.21 -4.52 -3.51
C VAL A 374 21.96 -5.68 -4.18
N TYR A 375 22.22 -6.77 -3.46
CA TYR A 375 22.79 -7.97 -4.06
C TYR A 375 21.86 -8.56 -5.13
N ASP A 376 20.59 -8.79 -4.80
CA ASP A 376 19.63 -9.40 -5.73
C ASP A 376 19.45 -8.57 -7.03
N ILE A 377 19.36 -7.23 -6.94
CA ILE A 377 19.20 -6.41 -8.14
C ILE A 377 20.44 -6.44 -9.04
N ILE A 378 21.65 -6.47 -8.46
CA ILE A 378 22.88 -6.55 -9.27
C ILE A 378 22.94 -7.89 -10.00
N ILE A 379 22.71 -9.00 -9.29
CA ILE A 379 22.73 -10.34 -9.90
C ILE A 379 21.71 -10.45 -11.02
N LEU A 380 20.46 -10.04 -10.79
CA LEU A 380 19.41 -10.12 -11.82
C LEU A 380 19.75 -9.27 -13.05
N LEU A 381 20.36 -8.09 -12.86
CA LEU A 381 20.78 -7.23 -13.96
C LEU A 381 22.04 -7.73 -14.68
N GLU A 382 22.95 -8.42 -13.98
CA GLU A 382 24.09 -9.08 -14.61
C GLU A 382 23.62 -10.26 -15.47
N GLU A 383 22.72 -11.09 -14.94
CA GLU A 383 22.10 -12.21 -15.66
C GLU A 383 21.34 -11.74 -16.91
N SER A 384 20.68 -10.58 -16.85
CA SER A 384 20.00 -9.99 -18.01
C SER A 384 20.90 -9.13 -18.91
N SER A 385 22.19 -8.97 -18.58
CA SER A 385 23.13 -8.07 -19.27
C SER A 385 22.69 -6.59 -19.31
N ASP A 386 21.85 -6.15 -18.36
CA ASP A 386 21.33 -4.78 -18.26
C ASP A 386 21.97 -3.96 -17.13
N LEU A 387 22.99 -4.48 -16.43
CA LEU A 387 23.58 -3.80 -15.27
C LEU A 387 24.00 -2.36 -15.58
N SER A 388 24.76 -2.13 -16.65
CA SER A 388 25.28 -0.80 -16.99
C SER A 388 24.18 0.20 -17.40
N LYS A 389 23.02 -0.28 -17.85
CA LYS A 389 21.85 0.53 -18.20
C LYS A 389 21.16 1.07 -16.95
N HIS A 390 21.12 0.29 -15.87
CA HIS A 390 20.38 0.62 -14.66
C HIS A 390 21.27 1.09 -13.51
N ILE A 391 22.50 0.58 -13.38
CA ILE A 391 23.43 0.94 -12.30
C ILE A 391 24.80 1.22 -12.92
N ASN A 392 25.21 2.49 -12.90
CA ASN A 392 26.50 2.89 -13.45
C ASN A 392 27.67 2.65 -12.48
N LEU A 393 28.90 2.86 -12.96
CA LEU A 393 30.10 2.64 -12.16
C LEU A 393 30.16 3.52 -10.89
N HIS A 394 29.70 4.77 -10.99
CA HIS A 394 29.69 5.70 -9.87
C HIS A 394 28.70 5.24 -8.79
N GLU A 395 27.56 4.71 -9.21
CA GLU A 395 26.56 4.13 -8.33
C GLU A 395 27.06 2.85 -7.65
N LEU A 396 27.71 1.93 -8.37
CA LEU A 396 28.35 0.75 -7.76
C LEU A 396 29.40 1.13 -6.70
N LYS A 397 30.22 2.15 -7.00
CA LYS A 397 31.18 2.71 -6.05
C LYS A 397 30.47 3.27 -4.82
N TYR A 398 29.41 4.05 -5.02
CA TYR A 398 28.63 4.62 -3.93
C TYR A 398 28.00 3.53 -3.05
N LEU A 399 27.37 2.52 -3.65
CA LEU A 399 26.81 1.36 -2.93
C LEU A 399 27.86 0.68 -2.06
N ARG A 400 29.08 0.47 -2.59
CA ARG A 400 30.21 -0.10 -1.85
C ARG A 400 30.61 0.77 -0.67
N GLU A 401 30.80 2.07 -0.87
CA GLU A 401 31.21 3.01 0.19
C GLU A 401 30.18 3.06 1.32
N ARG A 402 28.88 3.08 0.98
CA ARG A 402 27.79 3.07 1.95
C ARG A 402 27.69 1.73 2.70
N LEU A 403 27.86 0.60 2.00
CA LEU A 403 27.94 -0.72 2.65
C LEU A 403 29.14 -0.83 3.61
N GLN A 404 30.30 -0.30 3.21
CA GLN A 404 31.49 -0.26 4.06
C GLN A 404 31.24 0.56 5.32
N PHE A 405 30.59 1.72 5.19
CA PHE A 405 30.17 2.52 6.33
C PHE A 405 29.27 1.71 7.27
N SER A 406 28.20 1.09 6.75
CA SER A 406 27.26 0.32 7.55
C SER A 406 27.93 -0.85 8.28
N ILE A 407 28.79 -1.63 7.60
CA ILE A 407 29.55 -2.72 8.23
C ILE A 407 30.44 -2.18 9.36
N LYS A 408 31.22 -1.12 9.10
CA LYS A 408 32.11 -0.52 10.10
C LYS A 408 31.35 -0.03 11.33
N GLN A 409 30.27 0.71 11.11
CA GLN A 409 29.46 1.24 12.20
C GLN A 409 28.74 0.13 12.96
N MET A 410 28.22 -0.89 12.27
CA MET A 410 27.62 -2.04 12.94
C MET A 410 28.63 -2.81 13.78
N MET A 411 29.86 -2.97 13.29
CA MET A 411 30.94 -3.57 14.05
C MET A 411 31.31 -2.76 15.30
N ASN A 412 31.34 -1.44 15.20
CA ASN A 412 31.69 -0.59 16.34
C ASN A 412 30.60 -0.56 17.42
N ASN A 413 29.33 -0.63 17.03
CA ASN A 413 28.20 -0.38 17.94
C ASN A 413 27.48 -1.66 18.41
N TYR A 414 27.55 -2.75 17.65
CA TYR A 414 26.73 -3.95 17.86
C TYR A 414 27.50 -5.27 17.76
N TYR A 415 28.81 -5.26 17.54
CA TYR A 415 29.58 -6.50 17.52
C TYR A 415 30.02 -6.86 18.93
N THR A 416 29.53 -7.98 19.45
CA THR A 416 29.81 -8.46 20.80
C THR A 416 29.91 -9.97 20.76
N ASN A 417 30.91 -10.54 21.46
CA ASN A 417 31.16 -11.98 21.47
C ASN A 417 31.21 -12.58 20.06
N GLU A 418 31.84 -11.89 19.11
CA GLU A 418 32.00 -12.33 17.71
C GLU A 418 30.71 -12.40 16.87
N LEU A 419 29.60 -11.87 17.38
CA LEU A 419 28.29 -11.83 16.71
C LEU A 419 27.70 -10.42 16.74
N ILE A 420 26.67 -10.17 15.93
CA ILE A 420 25.92 -8.92 15.96
C ILE A 420 24.75 -9.03 16.93
N ILE A 421 24.71 -8.18 17.95
CA ILE A 421 23.62 -8.10 18.92
C ILE A 421 22.56 -7.06 18.49
N ASN A 422 21.29 -7.33 18.79
CA ASN A 422 20.21 -6.34 18.71
C ASN A 422 19.58 -6.09 20.08
N LYS A 423 18.99 -4.92 20.25
CA LYS A 423 18.24 -4.52 21.45
C LYS A 423 16.78 -5.03 21.37
N PRO A 424 16.01 -4.92 22.47
CA PRO A 424 14.58 -5.20 22.48
C PRO A 424 13.83 -4.50 21.35
N LEU A 425 12.88 -5.20 20.71
CA LEU A 425 11.94 -4.65 19.71
C LEU A 425 12.57 -4.05 18.44
N GLU A 426 13.84 -4.33 18.15
CA GLU A 426 14.51 -3.88 16.92
C GLU A 426 14.37 -4.85 15.73
N THR A 427 13.73 -6.00 15.95
CA THR A 427 13.54 -7.07 14.94
C THR A 427 12.12 -7.07 14.38
N TRP A 428 11.78 -8.05 13.52
CA TRP A 428 10.45 -8.16 12.94
C TRP A 428 9.28 -8.39 13.90
N MET A 429 9.53 -8.93 15.08
CA MET A 429 8.55 -8.88 16.17
C MET A 429 8.90 -7.66 17.03
N ASP A 430 8.39 -6.50 16.63
CA ASP A 430 8.55 -5.22 17.32
C ASP A 430 7.36 -4.89 18.25
N THR A 431 6.53 -5.88 18.56
CA THR A 431 5.43 -5.80 19.53
C THR A 431 5.62 -6.80 20.67
N PHE A 432 5.16 -6.43 21.87
CA PHE A 432 5.22 -7.27 23.05
C PHE A 432 4.25 -8.45 22.92
N SER A 433 4.78 -9.67 22.85
CA SER A 433 4.01 -10.91 23.01
C SER A 433 4.79 -11.82 23.97
N ASP A 434 4.10 -12.34 24.99
CA ASP A 434 4.58 -13.43 25.86
C ASP A 434 6.00 -13.26 26.45
N ASN A 435 6.40 -12.04 26.82
CA ASN A 435 7.72 -11.70 27.39
C ASN A 435 8.94 -11.93 26.45
N ASP A 436 8.77 -12.16 25.14
CA ASP A 436 9.89 -12.23 24.19
C ASP A 436 10.13 -10.87 23.52
N TYR A 437 11.19 -10.19 23.96
CA TYR A 437 11.63 -8.91 23.39
C TYR A 437 12.56 -9.05 22.19
N ARG A 438 12.90 -10.29 21.83
CA ARG A 438 13.83 -10.65 20.76
C ARG A 438 15.21 -10.00 20.86
N GLU A 439 15.64 -9.54 22.03
CA GLU A 439 16.99 -9.03 22.28
C GLU A 439 18.06 -10.12 22.14
N GLY A 440 19.29 -9.76 21.79
CA GLY A 440 20.42 -10.70 21.77
C GLY A 440 20.87 -11.08 20.37
N PHE A 441 21.36 -12.31 20.21
CA PHE A 441 21.92 -12.81 18.95
C PHE A 441 20.85 -13.57 18.15
N ARG A 442 20.26 -12.91 17.15
CA ARG A 442 19.21 -13.51 16.32
C ARG A 442 19.77 -14.06 15.02
N ILE A 443 19.34 -15.27 14.64
CA ILE A 443 19.90 -16.01 13.50
C ILE A 443 19.72 -15.25 12.18
N GLU A 444 18.57 -14.61 11.98
CA GLU A 444 18.31 -13.81 10.80
C GLU A 444 19.26 -12.61 10.70
N ILE A 445 19.59 -11.96 11.83
CA ILE A 445 20.54 -10.84 11.87
C ILE A 445 21.93 -11.31 11.46
N GLN A 446 22.36 -12.48 11.95
CA GLN A 446 23.67 -13.02 11.59
C GLN A 446 23.71 -13.42 10.10
N ALA A 447 22.66 -14.07 9.60
CA ALA A 447 22.56 -14.45 8.20
C ALA A 447 22.54 -13.23 7.25
N LEU A 448 21.84 -12.17 7.64
CA LEU A 448 21.79 -10.92 6.90
C LEU A 448 23.15 -10.19 6.91
N PHE A 449 23.84 -10.16 8.05
CA PHE A 449 25.20 -9.59 8.13
C PHE A 449 26.21 -10.38 7.28
N LEU A 450 26.11 -11.72 7.23
CA LEU A 450 26.85 -12.53 6.26
C LEU A 450 26.52 -12.15 4.82
N GLY A 451 25.26 -11.88 4.51
CA GLY A 451 24.83 -11.36 3.21
C GLY A 451 25.50 -10.03 2.86
N MET A 452 25.64 -9.13 3.83
CA MET A 452 26.36 -7.86 3.66
C MET A 452 27.84 -8.06 3.33
N LEU A 453 28.53 -8.97 4.04
CA LEU A 453 29.94 -9.29 3.78
C LEU A 453 30.15 -9.90 2.39
N ARG A 454 29.24 -10.80 1.97
CA ARG A 454 29.25 -11.37 0.61
C ARG A 454 29.08 -10.31 -0.47
N LEU A 455 28.12 -9.40 -0.30
CA LEU A 455 27.92 -8.28 -1.22
C LEU A 455 29.18 -7.41 -1.29
N MET A 456 29.81 -7.12 -0.15
CA MET A 456 31.06 -6.35 -0.11
C MET A 456 32.17 -7.02 -0.93
N ASN A 457 32.35 -8.34 -0.77
CA ASN A 457 33.32 -9.11 -1.53
C ASN A 457 33.01 -9.11 -3.04
N MET A 458 31.74 -9.22 -3.42
CA MET A 458 31.29 -9.11 -4.81
C MET A 458 31.61 -7.72 -5.40
N LEU A 459 31.22 -6.65 -4.72
CA LEU A 459 31.49 -5.27 -5.17
C LEU A 459 32.99 -4.99 -5.28
N ASN A 460 33.81 -5.49 -4.33
CA ASN A 460 35.26 -5.39 -4.42
C ASN A 460 35.81 -6.10 -5.67
N ASN A 461 35.28 -7.27 -6.03
CA ASN A 461 35.71 -7.96 -7.24
C ASN A 461 35.27 -7.20 -8.51
N MET A 462 34.03 -6.72 -8.57
CA MET A 462 33.51 -5.95 -9.71
C MET A 462 34.23 -4.61 -9.94
N LEU A 463 34.74 -4.02 -8.85
CA LEU A 463 35.48 -2.76 -8.85
C LEU A 463 37.00 -2.95 -8.82
N ALA A 464 37.47 -4.20 -8.87
CA ALA A 464 38.90 -4.50 -8.94
C ALA A 464 39.52 -3.80 -10.16
N ASN A 465 40.74 -3.28 -9.98
CA ASN A 465 41.49 -2.55 -11.01
C ASN A 465 40.82 -1.26 -11.51
N LYS A 466 39.78 -0.77 -10.84
CA LYS A 466 39.18 0.54 -11.10
C LYS A 466 39.75 1.58 -10.13
N PHE A 467 40.08 2.74 -10.65
CA PHE A 467 40.76 3.81 -9.92
C PHE A 467 39.95 5.10 -9.96
N VAL A 468 40.08 5.89 -8.91
CA VAL A 468 39.56 7.26 -8.86
C VAL A 468 40.69 8.23 -8.56
N LYS A 469 40.61 9.43 -9.13
CA LYS A 469 41.58 10.51 -8.86
C LYS A 469 41.18 11.18 -7.54
N LYS A 470 42.05 11.12 -6.53
CA LYS A 470 41.91 11.82 -5.26
C LYS A 470 43.22 12.55 -4.98
N ASP A 471 43.17 13.86 -4.76
CA ASP A 471 44.34 14.71 -4.49
C ASP A 471 45.49 14.48 -5.50
N ASN A 472 45.15 14.46 -6.80
CA ASN A 472 46.07 14.17 -7.92
C ASN A 472 46.74 12.79 -7.93
N LYS A 473 46.33 11.84 -7.09
CA LYS A 473 46.79 10.44 -7.10
C LYS A 473 45.66 9.49 -7.52
N LEU A 474 46.02 8.42 -8.25
CA LEU A 474 45.10 7.31 -8.52
C LEU A 474 45.04 6.42 -7.28
N VAL A 475 43.86 6.32 -6.68
CA VAL A 475 43.60 5.43 -5.54
C VAL A 475 42.67 4.31 -6.00
N SER A 476 43.02 3.07 -5.66
CA SER A 476 42.13 1.92 -5.90
C SER A 476 40.82 2.11 -5.14
N ILE A 477 39.70 1.90 -5.83
CA ILE A 477 38.36 2.00 -5.23
C ILE A 477 38.16 0.96 -4.11
N THR A 478 38.93 -0.13 -4.11
CA THR A 478 38.73 -1.26 -3.20
C THR A 478 39.58 -1.22 -1.93
N LYS A 479 40.43 -0.20 -1.74
CA LYS A 479 41.27 -0.09 -0.53
C LYS A 479 40.40 -0.01 0.72
N SER A 480 40.66 -0.88 1.70
CA SER A 480 39.89 -1.01 2.95
C SER A 480 40.81 -1.35 4.12
N GLU A 481 40.38 -1.00 5.33
CA GLU A 481 41.01 -1.40 6.60
C GLU A 481 40.76 -2.87 6.93
N PHE A 482 39.67 -3.44 6.42
CA PHE A 482 39.28 -4.84 6.64
C PHE A 482 39.61 -5.74 5.44
N ASP A 483 40.11 -6.94 5.73
CA ASP A 483 40.03 -8.08 4.81
C ASP A 483 38.64 -8.72 4.93
N TYR A 484 37.72 -8.29 4.07
CA TYR A 484 36.34 -8.75 4.08
C TYR A 484 36.18 -10.23 3.71
N ARG A 485 37.13 -10.84 2.99
CA ARG A 485 37.08 -12.28 2.68
C ARG A 485 37.40 -13.09 3.93
N LYS A 486 38.41 -12.67 4.69
CA LYS A 486 38.73 -13.28 5.98
C LYS A 486 37.60 -13.08 6.98
N LEU A 487 37.09 -11.85 7.11
CA LEU A 487 35.98 -11.52 8.01
C LEU A 487 34.73 -12.36 7.72
N GLU A 488 34.33 -12.51 6.45
CA GLU A 488 33.19 -13.36 6.07
C GLU A 488 33.38 -14.81 6.52
N ARG A 489 34.56 -15.40 6.29
CA ARG A 489 34.85 -16.79 6.64
C ARG A 489 34.84 -17.01 8.15
N GLU A 490 35.46 -16.11 8.90
CA GLU A 490 35.53 -16.19 10.36
C GLU A 490 34.14 -16.04 10.96
N PHE A 491 33.37 -15.04 10.54
CA PHE A 491 32.01 -14.85 11.00
C PHE A 491 31.10 -16.04 10.65
N ALA A 492 31.19 -16.58 9.43
CA ALA A 492 30.42 -17.76 9.02
C ALA A 492 30.77 -19.02 9.82
N ARG A 493 32.03 -19.15 10.26
CA ARG A 493 32.46 -20.22 11.16
C ARG A 493 31.77 -20.06 12.52
N VAL A 494 31.85 -18.89 13.14
CA VAL A 494 31.23 -18.61 14.44
C VAL A 494 29.73 -18.84 14.42
N VAL A 495 29.02 -18.37 13.38
CA VAL A 495 27.58 -18.59 13.25
C VAL A 495 27.24 -20.09 13.18
N ARG A 496 28.01 -20.89 12.43
CA ARG A 496 27.77 -22.34 12.35
C ARG A 496 28.07 -23.09 13.64
N GLU A 497 29.05 -22.64 14.42
CA GLU A 497 29.39 -23.24 15.70
C GLU A 497 28.35 -22.91 16.77
N ARG A 498 27.84 -21.67 16.76
CA ARG A 498 26.90 -21.20 17.79
C ARG A 498 25.44 -21.44 17.47
N PHE A 499 25.04 -21.60 16.21
CA PHE A 499 23.66 -21.90 15.83
C PHE A 499 23.56 -23.30 15.24
N VAL A 500 22.93 -24.21 15.98
CA VAL A 500 22.78 -25.63 15.61
C VAL A 500 21.33 -25.97 15.29
N VAL A 501 21.13 -26.84 14.31
CA VAL A 501 19.81 -27.41 14.01
C VAL A 501 19.55 -28.56 14.98
N LYS A 502 18.46 -28.48 15.74
CA LYS A 502 17.95 -29.58 16.58
C LYS A 502 16.53 -29.91 16.17
N ILE A 503 16.14 -31.17 16.34
CA ILE A 503 14.75 -31.60 16.16
C ILE A 503 14.02 -31.39 17.48
N ILE A 504 13.03 -30.48 17.49
CA ILE A 504 12.18 -30.19 18.65
C ILE A 504 10.75 -30.48 18.23
N ASN A 505 10.06 -31.39 18.93
CA ASN A 505 8.69 -31.82 18.62
C ASN A 505 8.50 -32.26 17.15
N GLY A 506 9.48 -32.99 16.60
CA GLY A 506 9.43 -33.49 15.22
C GLY A 506 9.69 -32.42 14.15
N LYS A 507 10.06 -31.19 14.52
CA LYS A 507 10.41 -30.11 13.59
C LYS A 507 11.85 -29.68 13.78
N GLU A 508 12.56 -29.50 12.68
CA GLU A 508 13.89 -28.87 12.70
C GLU A 508 13.76 -27.42 13.20
N SER A 509 14.56 -27.10 14.21
CA SER A 509 14.61 -25.80 14.87
C SER A 509 16.07 -25.37 15.01
N VAL A 510 16.39 -24.14 14.61
CA VAL A 510 17.72 -23.56 14.83
C VAL A 510 17.76 -22.99 16.23
N ILE A 511 18.69 -23.45 17.06
CA ILE A 511 18.90 -22.91 18.41
C ILE A 511 20.32 -22.42 18.58
N MET A 512 20.49 -21.41 19.41
CA MET A 512 21.80 -20.98 19.85
C MET A 512 22.32 -21.96 20.91
N ASN A 513 23.51 -22.53 20.70
CA ASN A 513 24.27 -23.17 21.74
C ASN A 513 25.01 -22.06 22.49
N ASP A 514 24.50 -21.73 23.68
CA ASP A 514 25.29 -21.04 24.69
C ASP A 514 26.36 -22.05 25.11
N GLY A 515 27.60 -21.82 24.67
CA GLY A 515 28.72 -22.74 24.89
C GLY A 515 28.88 -23.13 26.36
#